data_AF-A0A527ZNP9-F1
#
_entry.id   AF-A0A527ZNP9-F1
#
_cell.length_a   1.000
_cell.length_b   1.000
_cell.length_c   1.000
_cell.angle_alpha   90.00
_cell.angle_beta   90.00
_cell.angle_gamma   90.00
#
_symmetry.space_group_name_H-M   'P 1'
#
loop_
_entity.id
_entity.type
_entity.pdbx_description
1 polymer ?
#
loop_
_entity_poly.entity_id
_entity_poly.type
_entity_poly.pdbx_seq_one_letter_code
_entity_poly.pdbx_strand_id
1 'polypeptide(L)' 'LWKIAEKSYGKGKGAKHTIIFEANKPMLTDPDKIYPGQVLRIPDLS' A
#
# COMPACT_ATOMS: atom_id res chain seq x y z
N LEU A 1 4.52 -2.54 3.49
CA LEU A 1 3.46 -2.45 2.43
C LEU A 1 3.45 -3.59 1.39
N TRP A 2 4.58 -4.23 1.06
CA TRP A 2 4.64 -5.29 0.01
C TRP A 2 3.56 -6.36 0.10
N LYS A 3 3.41 -7.00 1.26
CA LYS A 3 2.41 -8.06 1.47
C LYS A 3 0.96 -7.56 1.31
N ILE A 4 0.69 -6.29 1.61
CA ILE A 4 -0.63 -5.68 1.39
C ILE A 4 -0.89 -5.54 -0.10
N ALA A 5 0.11 -5.07 -0.87
CA ALA A 5 0.01 -5.01 -2.32
C ALA A 5 -0.23 -6.39 -2.94
N GLU A 6 0.45 -7.45 -2.49
CA GLU A 6 0.18 -8.81 -2.97
C GLU A 6 -1.20 -9.34 -2.59
N LYS A 7 -1.70 -8.98 -1.40
CA LYS A 7 -3.05 -9.36 -0.96
C LYS A 7 -4.15 -8.65 -1.77
N SER A 8 -3.93 -7.38 -2.13
CA SER A 8 -4.93 -6.58 -2.84
C SER A 8 -4.86 -6.73 -4.37
N TYR A 9 -3.66 -6.83 -4.94
CA TYR A 9 -3.45 -6.86 -6.38
C TYR A 9 -3.09 -8.24 -6.93
N GLY A 10 -2.86 -9.22 -6.06
CA GLY A 10 -2.49 -10.59 -6.41
C GLY A 10 -1.01 -10.91 -6.21
N LYS A 11 -0.71 -12.21 -6.14
CA LYS A 11 0.63 -12.75 -5.89
C LYS A 11 1.64 -12.21 -6.93
N GLY A 12 2.81 -11.78 -6.48
CA GLY A 12 3.86 -11.21 -7.35
C GLY A 12 3.65 -9.73 -7.72
N LYS A 13 2.55 -9.09 -7.28
CA LYS A 13 2.33 -7.65 -7.46
C LYS A 13 2.85 -6.80 -6.30
N GLY A 14 3.70 -7.36 -5.45
CA GLY A 14 4.19 -6.66 -4.27
C GLY A 14 4.86 -5.32 -4.58
N ALA A 15 5.59 -5.22 -5.71
CA ALA A 15 6.21 -3.98 -6.19
C ALA A 15 5.22 -2.81 -6.41
N LYS A 16 3.91 -3.07 -6.54
CA LYS A 16 2.87 -2.04 -6.61
C LYS A 16 2.57 -1.37 -5.26
N HIS A 17 3.31 -1.73 -4.21
CA HIS A 17 3.24 -1.07 -2.89
C HIS A 17 3.54 0.43 -2.94
N THR A 18 4.32 0.89 -3.93
CA THR A 18 4.64 2.31 -4.13
C THR A 18 3.41 3.13 -4.49
N ILE A 19 2.49 2.58 -5.28
CA ILE A 19 1.23 3.23 -5.64
C ILE A 19 0.34 3.40 -4.40
N ILE A 20 0.31 2.38 -3.53
CA ILE A 20 -0.39 2.46 -2.24
C ILE A 20 0.24 3.56 -1.38
N PHE A 21 1.58 3.62 -1.30
CA PHE A 21 2.27 4.64 -0.52
C PHE A 21 1.92 6.07 -0.99
N GLU A 22 2.06 6.35 -2.28
CA GLU A 22 1.76 7.67 -2.84
C GLU A 22 0.29 8.07 -2.64
N ALA A 23 -0.64 7.12 -2.78
CA ALA A 23 -2.07 7.39 -2.60
C ALA A 23 -2.49 7.71 -1.15
N ASN A 24 -1.61 7.47 -0.17
CA ASN A 24 -1.86 7.71 1.25
C ASN A 24 -1.04 8.88 1.81
N LYS A 25 -0.30 9.62 0.98
CA LYS A 25 0.30 10.89 1.42
C LYS A 25 -0.77 11.98 1.61
N PRO A 26 -0.60 12.89 2.59
CA PRO A 26 0.53 13.00 3.51
C PRO A 26 0.43 12.13 4.77
N MET A 27 -0.66 11.39 4.98
CA MET A 27 -0.90 10.59 6.20
C MET A 27 0.17 9.50 6.40
N LEU A 28 0.60 8.85 5.31
CA LEU A 28 1.68 7.89 5.31
C LEU A 28 2.95 8.55 4.76
N THR A 29 3.82 9.02 5.65
CA THR A 29 5.08 9.70 5.29
C THR A 29 6.25 8.73 5.11
N ASP A 30 6.14 7.55 5.70
CA ASP A 30 7.16 6.51 5.68
C ASP A 30 6.47 5.16 5.40
N PRO A 31 6.90 4.41 4.36
CA PRO A 31 6.27 3.15 3.97
C PRO A 31 6.36 2.05 5.04
N ASP A 32 7.26 2.18 6.00
CA ASP A 32 7.43 1.22 7.10
C ASP A 32 6.65 1.64 8.36
N LYS A 33 6.17 2.89 8.44
CA LYS A 33 5.32 3.38 9.54
C LYS A 33 3.84 3.11 9.29
N ILE A 34 3.49 1.83 9.31
CA ILE A 34 2.11 1.36 9.24
C ILE A 34 1.74 0.66 10.55
N TYR A 35 0.62 1.08 11.14
CA TYR A 35 0.16 0.58 12.45
C TYR A 35 -1.03 -0.39 12.28
N PRO A 36 -1.19 -1.38 13.19
CA PRO A 36 -2.42 -2.18 13.24
C PRO A 36 -3.67 -1.30 13.36
N GLY A 37 -4.70 -1.59 12.57
CA GLY A 37 -5.94 -0.82 12.52
C GLY A 37 -5.90 0.41 11.60
N GLN A 38 -4.74 0.75 11.02
CA GLN A 38 -4.64 1.84 10.05
C GLN A 38 -5.36 1.49 8.74
N VAL A 39 -6.30 2.35 8.33
CA VAL A 39 -6.99 2.22 7.04
C VAL A 39 -6.13 2.85 5.95
N LEU A 40 -5.83 2.08 4.90
CA LEU A 40 -5.06 2.54 3.75
C LEU A 40 -5.95 2.58 2.52
N ARG A 41 -5.84 3.65 1.73
CA ARG A 41 -6.38 3.72 0.38
C ARG A 41 -5.63 2.76 -0.53
N ILE A 42 -6.35 1.92 -1.26
CA ILE A 42 -5.80 0.98 -2.25
C ILE A 42 -6.32 1.39 -3.64
N PRO A 43 -5.51 2.03 -4.49
CA PRO A 43 -5.94 2.42 -5.84
C PRO A 43 -6.03 1.22 -6.78
N ASP A 44 -6.91 1.27 -7.78
CA ASP A 44 -6.94 0.25 -8.83
C ASP A 44 -5.71 0.32 -9.75
N LEU A 45 -5.29 -0.84 -10.24
CA LEU A 45 -4.26 -0.96 -11.27
C LEU A 45 -4.98 -0.98 -12.63
N SER A 46 -5.35 0.19 -13.14
CA SER A 46 -5.85 0.33 -14.52
C SER A 46 -4.87 -0.25 -15.54
#